data_AF-Q7N8I2-F1
#
_entry.id   AF-Q7N8I2-F1
#
_cell.length_a   1.000
_cell.length_b   1.000
_cell.length_c   1.000
_cell.angle_alpha   90.00
_cell.angle_beta   90.00
_cell.angle_gamma   90.00
#
_symmetry.space_group_name_H-M   'P 1'
#
loop_
_entity.id
_entity.type
_entity.pdbx_description
1 polymer ?
#
loop_
_entity_poly.entity_id
_entity_poly.type
_entity_poly.pdbx_seq_one_letter_code
_entity_poly.pdbx_strand_id
1 'polypeptide(L)'
;MEGTLIICVDSILRFRSDYDTTIAVPMLSVQEQLGKNDPFFFLKYFRNKVLIEKGVTISNIFLAIEPWQAMLSTWLEIDISAYIAEIRKPSQEEPIFDWISIQRITSVHRVYQRKDMKDNEKLSEYFNREHTPTKYFNIESVCMASGYRKGDKEHYSISEYIHEIKNIPVIASDRQILIGYDDNNTDILNDKCFGIYDNRNIKYIQGTTSFAFYELMEAIFNDGLFYNSPQTACHSLEMIKEMLEIIDRGNMNHEKDNKECILQQENNSGNINGGNNDRELNVEFYDGAFDPLIEHIETEREYWNYIKLLCHSYGHLPVRIGTINEAKVPEYRFYNNIIDDES
;
A
#
# COMPACT_ATOMS: atom_id res chain seq x y z
N MET A 1 -20.45 -4.48 -9.08
CA MET A 1 -21.00 -4.75 -7.76
C MET A 1 -20.12 -4.12 -6.72
N GLU A 2 -20.69 -3.21 -5.95
CA GLU A 2 -20.01 -2.55 -4.84
C GLU A 2 -19.86 -3.53 -3.68
N GLY A 3 -18.71 -3.46 -3.02
CA GLY A 3 -18.36 -4.42 -2.00
C GLY A 3 -16.87 -4.50 -1.71
N THR A 4 -16.57 -5.29 -0.69
CA THR A 4 -15.25 -5.49 -0.14
C THR A 4 -14.82 -6.94 -0.36
N LEU A 5 -13.63 -7.13 -0.92
CA LEU A 5 -12.91 -8.40 -0.90
C LEU A 5 -12.28 -8.61 0.47
N ILE A 6 -12.32 -9.82 1.00
CA ILE A 6 -11.89 -10.14 2.35
C ILE A 6 -10.96 -11.34 2.30
N ILE A 7 -9.69 -11.14 2.66
CA ILE A 7 -8.74 -12.24 2.84
C ILE A 7 -8.92 -12.76 4.26
N CYS A 8 -9.26 -14.04 4.38
CA CYS A 8 -9.55 -14.67 5.66
C CYS A 8 -8.42 -15.58 6.14
N VAL A 9 -8.37 -15.83 7.46
CA VAL A 9 -7.32 -16.66 8.10
C VAL A 9 -7.34 -18.12 7.67
N ASP A 10 -8.44 -18.59 7.08
CA ASP A 10 -8.58 -19.92 6.49
C ASP A 10 -8.09 -19.99 5.03
N SER A 11 -7.38 -18.95 4.57
CA SER A 11 -6.82 -18.85 3.22
C SER A 11 -7.89 -18.83 2.12
N ILE A 12 -9.09 -18.33 2.41
CA ILE A 12 -10.15 -18.16 1.40
C ILE A 12 -10.39 -16.68 1.15
N LEU A 13 -10.30 -16.26 -0.12
CA LEU A 13 -10.75 -14.96 -0.56
C LEU A 13 -12.28 -14.93 -0.63
N ARG A 14 -12.90 -14.04 0.12
CA ARG A 14 -14.35 -13.84 0.13
C ARG A 14 -14.72 -12.47 -0.42
N PHE A 15 -15.95 -12.33 -0.85
CA PHE A 15 -16.55 -11.06 -1.23
C PHE A 15 -17.76 -10.79 -0.35
N ARG A 16 -17.93 -9.53 0.05
CA ARG A 16 -19.10 -9.04 0.79
C ARG A 16 -19.58 -7.75 0.15
N SER A 17 -20.85 -7.71 -0.24
CA SER A 17 -21.46 -6.49 -0.76
C SER A 17 -21.54 -5.39 0.30
N ASP A 18 -21.41 -4.13 -0.09
CA ASP A 18 -21.57 -2.99 0.84
C ASP A 18 -23.03 -2.85 1.35
N TYR A 19 -23.97 -3.51 0.68
CA TYR A 19 -25.38 -3.58 1.06
C TYR A 19 -25.70 -4.72 2.05
N ASP A 20 -24.71 -5.49 2.51
CA ASP A 20 -24.87 -6.59 3.47
C ASP A 20 -23.63 -6.71 4.38
N THR A 21 -23.79 -6.40 5.65
CA THR A 21 -22.68 -6.47 6.62
C THR A 21 -22.49 -7.86 7.22
N THR A 22 -23.37 -8.82 6.92
CA THR A 22 -23.53 -10.06 7.68
C THR A 22 -22.92 -11.29 7.03
N ILE A 23 -22.87 -11.35 5.70
CA ILE A 23 -22.48 -12.55 4.95
C ILE A 23 -21.36 -12.23 3.98
N ALA A 24 -20.31 -13.05 3.99
CA ALA A 24 -19.24 -13.02 3.00
C ALA A 24 -19.17 -14.37 2.28
N VAL A 25 -19.23 -14.36 0.94
CA VAL A 25 -19.24 -15.56 0.10
C VAL A 25 -17.86 -15.81 -0.51
N PRO A 26 -17.42 -17.08 -0.68
CA PRO A 26 -16.15 -17.39 -1.33
C PRO A 26 -16.12 -16.91 -2.78
N MET A 27 -15.11 -16.14 -3.14
CA MET A 27 -14.99 -15.54 -4.47
C MET A 27 -14.82 -16.59 -5.57
N LEU A 28 -14.16 -17.71 -5.26
CA LEU A 28 -14.07 -18.86 -6.17
C LEU A 28 -15.46 -19.43 -6.48
N SER A 29 -16.32 -19.59 -5.48
CA SER A 29 -17.70 -20.06 -5.69
C SER A 29 -18.52 -19.07 -6.52
N VAL A 30 -18.32 -17.76 -6.34
CA VAL A 30 -18.96 -16.74 -7.21
C VAL A 30 -18.54 -16.92 -8.67
N GLN A 31 -17.24 -17.13 -8.93
CA GLN A 31 -16.75 -17.38 -10.29
C GLN A 31 -17.29 -18.68 -10.87
N GLU A 32 -17.33 -19.77 -10.10
CA GLU A 32 -17.86 -21.05 -10.57
C GLU A 32 -19.32 -20.97 -11.02
N GLN A 33 -20.12 -20.11 -10.39
CA GLN A 33 -21.55 -19.97 -10.70
C GLN A 33 -21.85 -18.91 -11.76
N LEU A 34 -21.12 -17.80 -11.78
CA LEU A 34 -21.44 -16.64 -12.62
C LEU A 34 -20.47 -16.43 -13.80
N GLY A 35 -19.27 -16.99 -13.71
CA GLY A 35 -18.17 -16.77 -14.65
C GLY A 35 -17.45 -18.06 -15.01
N LYS A 36 -18.18 -19.19 -15.03
CA LYS A 36 -17.59 -20.50 -15.28
C LYS A 36 -16.84 -20.47 -16.62
N ASN A 37 -15.54 -20.79 -16.56
CA ASN A 37 -14.60 -20.76 -17.69
C ASN A 37 -14.21 -19.38 -18.22
N ASP A 38 -14.61 -18.28 -17.58
CA ASP A 38 -14.08 -16.94 -17.89
C ASP A 38 -12.78 -16.73 -17.09
N PRO A 39 -11.60 -16.80 -17.74
CA PRO A 39 -10.31 -16.64 -17.04
C PRO A 39 -10.09 -15.22 -16.52
N PHE A 40 -10.86 -14.24 -17.01
CA PHE A 40 -10.75 -12.84 -16.64
C PHE A 40 -11.88 -12.38 -15.71
N PHE A 41 -12.74 -13.29 -15.27
CA PHE A 41 -13.90 -12.96 -14.43
C PHE A 41 -13.51 -12.13 -13.21
N PHE A 42 -12.38 -12.48 -12.59
CA PHE A 42 -11.90 -11.85 -11.37
C PHE A 42 -11.36 -10.42 -11.57
N LEU A 43 -11.01 -10.01 -12.80
CA LEU A 43 -10.58 -8.62 -13.09
C LEU A 43 -11.64 -7.58 -12.72
N LYS A 44 -12.92 -7.97 -12.74
CA LYS A 44 -14.05 -7.10 -12.34
C LYS A 44 -13.93 -6.65 -10.88
N TYR A 45 -13.18 -7.38 -10.06
CA TYR A 45 -13.04 -7.14 -8.63
C TYR A 45 -11.71 -6.47 -8.25
N PHE A 46 -10.83 -6.17 -9.22
CA PHE A 46 -9.52 -5.59 -8.94
C PHE A 46 -9.59 -4.24 -8.21
N ARG A 47 -10.62 -3.44 -8.51
CA ARG A 47 -10.83 -2.11 -7.90
C ARG A 47 -11.63 -2.16 -6.61
N ASN A 48 -12.11 -3.33 -6.19
CA ASN A 48 -12.83 -3.45 -4.93
C ASN A 48 -11.86 -3.30 -3.76
N LYS A 49 -12.33 -2.63 -2.71
CA LYS A 49 -11.61 -2.51 -1.45
C LYS A 49 -11.26 -3.90 -0.93
N VAL A 50 -10.06 -4.07 -0.35
CA VAL A 50 -9.68 -5.27 0.37
C VAL A 50 -9.66 -5.01 1.87
N LEU A 51 -10.16 -5.98 2.63
CA LEU A 51 -10.00 -6.11 4.07
C LEU A 51 -9.15 -7.35 4.36
N ILE A 52 -8.20 -7.22 5.27
CA ILE A 52 -7.39 -8.33 5.77
C ILE A 52 -7.90 -8.73 7.15
N GLU A 53 -8.33 -9.97 7.32
CA GLU A 53 -8.74 -10.49 8.62
C GLU A 53 -7.56 -10.56 9.60
N LYS A 54 -7.80 -10.23 10.87
CA LYS A 54 -6.80 -10.35 11.94
C LYS A 54 -6.20 -11.76 11.98
N GLY A 55 -4.87 -11.83 11.85
CA GLY A 55 -4.11 -13.09 11.90
C GLY A 55 -3.81 -13.70 10.53
N VAL A 56 -4.28 -13.09 9.44
CA VAL A 56 -3.87 -13.47 8.07
C VAL A 56 -2.37 -13.24 7.92
N THR A 57 -1.69 -14.24 7.37
CA THR A 57 -0.26 -14.21 7.06
C THR A 57 -0.02 -14.10 5.55
N ILE A 58 1.23 -13.88 5.14
CA ILE A 58 1.63 -13.97 3.72
C ILE A 58 1.20 -15.31 3.12
N SER A 59 1.39 -16.42 3.84
CA SER A 59 0.95 -17.75 3.37
C SER A 59 -0.54 -17.79 3.08
N ASN A 60 -1.37 -17.20 3.95
CA ASN A 60 -2.81 -17.16 3.76
C ASN A 60 -3.19 -16.36 2.51
N ILE A 61 -2.53 -15.22 2.26
CA ILE A 61 -2.76 -14.40 1.06
C ILE A 61 -2.46 -15.20 -0.20
N PHE A 62 -1.30 -15.84 -0.27
CA PHE A 62 -0.87 -16.61 -1.43
C PHE A 62 -1.81 -17.77 -1.74
N LEU A 63 -2.23 -18.51 -0.72
CA LEU A 63 -3.18 -19.60 -0.87
C LEU A 63 -4.58 -19.10 -1.23
N ALA A 64 -4.99 -17.93 -0.73
CA ALA A 64 -6.28 -17.33 -1.07
C ALA A 64 -6.37 -16.89 -2.54
N ILE A 65 -5.26 -16.47 -3.14
CA ILE A 65 -5.20 -16.04 -4.55
C ILE A 65 -4.83 -17.17 -5.53
N GLU A 66 -4.45 -18.35 -5.02
CA GLU A 66 -4.05 -19.52 -5.83
C GLU A 66 -5.00 -19.84 -6.99
N PRO A 67 -6.33 -19.76 -6.86
CA PRO A 67 -7.24 -20.03 -8.00
C PRO A 67 -7.03 -19.11 -9.20
N TRP A 68 -6.43 -17.93 -8.99
CA TRP A 68 -6.16 -16.91 -10.00
C TRP A 68 -4.66 -16.74 -10.30
N GLN A 69 -3.79 -17.62 -9.81
CA GLN A 69 -2.33 -17.49 -9.91
C GLN A 69 -1.84 -17.26 -11.35
N ALA A 70 -2.39 -17.94 -12.35
CA ALA A 70 -1.93 -17.81 -13.75
C ALA A 70 -2.20 -16.41 -14.31
N MET A 71 -3.39 -15.86 -14.02
CA MET A 71 -3.77 -14.51 -14.42
C MET A 71 -2.91 -13.47 -13.69
N LEU A 72 -2.78 -13.62 -12.36
CA LEU A 72 -2.01 -12.70 -11.53
C LEU A 72 -0.52 -12.73 -11.88
N SER A 73 0.04 -13.91 -12.19
CA SER A 73 1.42 -14.05 -12.65
C SER A 73 1.69 -13.32 -13.96
N THR A 74 0.73 -13.36 -14.90
CA THR A 74 0.85 -12.64 -16.16
C THR A 74 0.78 -11.12 -15.94
N TRP A 75 -0.08 -10.67 -15.04
CA TRP A 75 -0.28 -9.24 -14.78
C TRP A 75 0.85 -8.62 -13.95
N LEU A 76 1.37 -9.32 -12.94
CA LEU A 76 2.45 -8.84 -12.07
C LEU A 76 3.85 -9.13 -12.63
N GLU A 77 3.96 -10.00 -13.64
CA GLU A 77 5.24 -10.52 -14.14
C GLU A 77 6.03 -11.29 -13.06
N ILE A 78 5.32 -11.93 -12.12
CA ILE A 78 5.87 -12.72 -11.01
C ILE A 78 5.44 -14.18 -11.11
N ASP A 79 6.34 -15.12 -10.83
CA ASP A 79 6.02 -16.56 -10.73
C ASP A 79 5.36 -16.90 -9.38
N ILE A 80 4.07 -16.54 -9.27
CA ILE A 80 3.23 -16.82 -8.10
C ILE A 80 3.12 -18.33 -7.87
N SER A 81 3.15 -19.15 -8.94
CA SER A 81 3.07 -20.60 -8.80
C SER A 81 4.30 -21.16 -8.08
N ALA A 82 5.49 -20.66 -8.40
CA ALA A 82 6.72 -21.00 -7.70
C ALA A 82 6.69 -20.55 -6.23
N TYR A 83 6.21 -19.33 -5.95
CA TYR A 83 6.07 -18.87 -4.57
C TYR A 83 5.05 -19.69 -3.76
N ILE A 84 3.89 -20.04 -4.34
CA ILE A 84 2.89 -20.90 -3.68
C ILE A 84 3.50 -22.27 -3.37
N ALA A 85 4.23 -22.85 -4.32
CA ALA A 85 4.94 -24.12 -4.10
C ALA A 85 5.97 -24.02 -2.97
N GLU A 86 6.70 -22.91 -2.88
CA GLU A 86 7.68 -22.65 -1.81
C GLU A 86 6.99 -22.48 -0.44
N ILE A 87 5.91 -21.70 -0.39
CA ILE A 87 5.13 -21.44 0.83
C ILE A 87 4.62 -22.73 1.47
N ARG A 88 4.16 -23.68 0.65
CA ARG A 88 3.64 -24.99 1.12
C ARG A 88 4.69 -25.87 1.79
N LYS A 89 5.99 -25.64 1.57
CA LYS A 89 7.04 -26.41 2.25
C LYS A 89 7.01 -26.11 3.76
N PRO A 90 7.33 -27.06 4.65
CA PRO A 90 7.49 -26.74 6.06
C PRO A 90 8.61 -25.71 6.24
N SER A 91 8.46 -24.82 7.22
CA SER A 91 9.54 -23.92 7.66
C SER A 91 9.81 -24.17 9.13
N GLN A 92 11.08 -24.15 9.51
CA GLN A 92 11.54 -24.10 10.89
C GLN A 92 12.19 -22.75 11.23
N GLU A 93 12.18 -21.82 10.27
CA GLU A 93 12.73 -20.48 10.48
C GLU A 93 11.84 -19.70 11.44
N GLU A 94 12.47 -19.00 12.37
CA GLU A 94 11.80 -18.08 13.26
C GLU A 94 11.42 -16.81 12.49
N PRO A 95 10.24 -16.22 12.74
CA PRO A 95 9.85 -14.96 12.13
C PRO A 95 10.85 -13.84 12.40
N ILE A 96 11.31 -13.17 11.34
CA ILE A 96 12.27 -12.06 11.46
C ILE A 96 11.61 -10.71 11.82
N PHE A 97 10.29 -10.61 11.67
CA PHE A 97 9.46 -9.44 12.02
C PHE A 97 8.23 -9.85 12.83
N ASP A 98 7.65 -8.89 13.54
CA ASP A 98 6.42 -9.09 14.31
C ASP A 98 5.16 -8.95 13.44
N TRP A 99 5.19 -8.07 12.43
CA TRP A 99 4.14 -7.94 11.42
C TRP A 99 4.70 -7.39 10.09
N ILE A 100 3.92 -7.56 9.03
CA ILE A 100 4.11 -6.89 7.74
C ILE A 100 2.98 -5.88 7.59
N SER A 101 3.33 -4.63 7.27
CA SER A 101 2.34 -3.58 7.00
C SER A 101 2.39 -3.18 5.53
N ILE A 102 1.21 -3.02 4.94
CA ILE A 102 1.02 -2.40 3.64
C ILE A 102 0.59 -0.96 3.87
N GLN A 103 1.33 -0.02 3.32
CA GLN A 103 1.16 1.41 3.58
C GLN A 103 1.04 2.18 2.26
N ARG A 104 0.30 3.29 2.28
CA ARG A 104 0.21 4.23 1.17
C ARG A 104 0.89 5.54 1.53
N ILE A 105 1.81 5.97 0.67
CA ILE A 105 2.46 7.27 0.77
C ILE A 105 2.19 8.01 -0.53
N THR A 106 1.63 9.22 -0.40
CA THR A 106 1.45 10.15 -1.50
C THR A 106 2.50 11.25 -1.38
N SER A 107 3.20 11.54 -2.46
CA SER A 107 4.14 12.66 -2.53
C SER A 107 3.65 13.70 -3.53
N VAL A 108 3.83 14.96 -3.18
CA VAL A 108 3.50 16.11 -4.02
C VAL A 108 4.78 16.88 -4.28
N HIS A 109 5.08 17.07 -5.57
CA HIS A 109 6.28 17.75 -6.05
C HIS A 109 5.90 18.95 -6.92
N ARG A 110 6.63 20.06 -6.76
CA ARG A 110 6.49 21.21 -7.66
C ARG A 110 7.10 20.86 -9.01
N VAL A 111 6.35 21.10 -10.10
CA VAL A 111 6.91 20.95 -11.45
C VAL A 111 7.63 22.25 -11.83
N TYR A 112 8.89 22.12 -12.25
CA TYR A 112 9.71 23.23 -12.72
C TYR A 112 9.80 23.27 -14.25
N GLN A 113 9.94 24.48 -14.79
CA GLN A 113 10.15 24.65 -16.23
C GLN A 113 11.53 24.12 -16.63
N ARG A 114 11.55 23.06 -17.43
CA ARG A 114 12.79 22.57 -18.05
C ARG A 114 13.19 23.50 -19.20
N LYS A 115 14.38 24.09 -19.10
CA LYS A 115 14.98 24.90 -20.17
C LYS A 115 16.08 24.09 -20.81
N ASP A 116 16.16 24.05 -22.13
CA ASP A 116 17.23 23.34 -22.83
C ASP A 116 18.61 23.93 -22.50
N MET A 117 19.64 23.08 -22.63
CA MET A 117 21.03 23.52 -22.47
C MET A 117 21.34 24.53 -23.57
N LYS A 118 21.98 25.64 -23.20
CA LYS A 118 22.36 26.66 -24.19
C LYS A 118 23.61 26.21 -24.94
N ASP A 119 23.77 26.68 -26.17
CA ASP A 119 25.00 26.46 -26.92
C ASP A 119 26.22 27.00 -26.15
N ASN A 120 27.24 26.16 -26.00
CA ASN A 120 28.48 26.42 -25.25
C ASN A 120 28.35 26.58 -23.72
N GLU A 121 27.20 26.24 -23.13
CA GLU A 121 27.04 26.16 -21.69
C GLU A 121 27.76 24.94 -21.10
N LYS A 122 28.41 25.10 -19.96
CA LYS A 122 29.00 23.96 -19.24
C LYS A 122 27.91 23.15 -18.55
N LEU A 123 28.08 21.83 -18.53
CA LEU A 123 27.13 20.92 -17.89
C LEU A 123 26.87 21.27 -16.40
N SER A 124 27.90 21.70 -15.67
CA SER A 124 27.75 22.15 -14.28
C SER A 124 26.93 23.45 -14.17
N GLU A 125 27.07 24.37 -15.11
CA GLU A 125 26.27 25.60 -15.15
C GLU A 125 24.82 25.28 -15.48
N TYR A 126 24.59 24.34 -16.41
CA TYR A 126 23.25 23.85 -16.76
C TYR A 126 22.51 23.20 -15.58
N PHE A 127 23.17 22.33 -14.82
CA PHE A 127 22.57 21.65 -13.67
C PHE A 127 22.32 22.56 -12.46
N ASN A 128 23.12 23.62 -12.28
CA ASN A 128 23.00 24.56 -11.16
C ASN A 128 22.16 25.80 -11.49
N ARG A 129 21.36 25.76 -12.56
CA ARG A 129 20.45 26.87 -12.92
C ARG A 129 19.38 27.04 -11.86
N GLU A 130 19.04 28.29 -11.56
CA GLU A 130 17.83 28.59 -10.78
C GLU A 130 16.59 28.10 -11.56
N HIS A 131 15.82 27.23 -10.92
CA HIS A 131 14.65 26.62 -11.54
C HIS A 131 13.43 27.54 -11.37
N THR A 132 12.70 27.74 -12.47
CA THR A 132 11.46 28.54 -12.44
C THR A 132 10.27 27.62 -12.18
N PRO A 133 9.55 27.75 -11.04
CA PRO A 133 8.41 26.88 -10.75
C PRO A 133 7.25 27.14 -11.70
N THR A 134 6.52 26.09 -12.05
CA THR A 134 5.27 26.19 -12.80
C THR A 134 4.06 26.18 -11.86
N LYS A 135 2.87 26.43 -12.42
CA LYS A 135 1.59 26.29 -11.69
C LYS A 135 1.17 24.83 -11.45
N TYR A 136 1.89 23.87 -12.01
CA TYR A 136 1.55 22.45 -11.96
C TYR A 136 2.29 21.73 -10.84
N PHE A 137 1.70 20.63 -10.40
CA PHE A 137 2.26 19.72 -9.42
C PHE A 137 2.25 18.31 -10.00
N ASN A 138 3.26 17.53 -9.64
CA ASN A 138 3.25 16.09 -9.83
C ASN A 138 2.83 15.44 -8.52
N ILE A 139 1.91 14.49 -8.59
CA ILE A 139 1.40 13.76 -7.43
C ILE A 139 1.62 12.28 -7.70
N GLU A 140 2.39 11.63 -6.85
CA GLU A 140 2.72 10.22 -6.97
C GLU A 140 2.29 9.51 -5.70
N SER A 141 1.46 8.48 -5.83
CA SER A 141 1.02 7.64 -4.72
C SER A 141 1.63 6.25 -4.90
N VAL A 142 2.31 5.78 -3.87
CA VAL A 142 2.96 4.46 -3.84
C VAL A 142 2.38 3.65 -2.69
N CYS A 143 2.09 2.37 -2.96
CA CYS A 143 1.73 1.40 -1.94
C CYS A 143 2.90 0.43 -1.76
N MET A 144 3.35 0.21 -0.53
CA MET A 144 4.51 -0.65 -0.26
C MET A 144 4.23 -1.61 0.89
N ALA A 145 4.80 -2.81 0.84
CA ALA A 145 4.80 -3.77 1.92
C ALA A 145 6.16 -3.80 2.63
N SER A 146 6.17 -3.68 3.95
CA SER A 146 7.42 -3.70 4.74
C SER A 146 7.23 -4.48 6.03
N GLY A 147 8.32 -5.07 6.52
CA GLY A 147 8.41 -5.78 7.79
C GLY A 147 8.71 -4.84 8.95
N TYR A 148 8.11 -5.12 10.11
CA TYR A 148 8.22 -4.28 11.31
C TYR A 148 8.46 -5.11 12.56
N ARG A 149 9.35 -4.61 13.44
CA ARG A 149 9.58 -5.13 14.79
C ARG A 149 9.05 -4.17 15.83
N LYS A 150 8.35 -4.67 16.83
CA LYS A 150 7.71 -3.88 17.89
C LYS A 150 8.71 -3.01 18.62
N GLY A 151 8.40 -1.72 18.77
CA GLY A 151 9.27 -0.74 19.42
C GLY A 151 10.53 -0.34 18.64
N ASP A 152 10.86 -1.04 17.55
CA ASP A 152 11.87 -0.58 16.59
C ASP A 152 11.35 0.65 15.83
N LYS A 153 12.24 1.52 15.38
CA LYS A 153 11.86 2.67 14.55
C LYS A 153 11.95 2.35 13.08
N GLU A 154 12.84 1.44 12.70
CA GLU A 154 13.07 1.09 11.32
C GLU A 154 11.94 0.23 10.74
N HIS A 155 11.95 0.15 9.41
CA HIS A 155 11.16 -0.79 8.63
C HIS A 155 12.10 -1.56 7.71
N TYR A 156 11.73 -2.78 7.38
CA TYR A 156 12.61 -3.72 6.71
C TYR A 156 11.99 -4.21 5.41
N SER A 157 12.86 -4.51 4.44
CA SER A 157 12.44 -5.19 3.22
C SER A 157 11.83 -6.54 3.56
N ILE A 158 10.83 -6.96 2.79
CA ILE A 158 10.29 -8.32 2.84
C ILE A 158 10.77 -9.16 1.65
N SER A 159 11.69 -8.65 0.81
CA SER A 159 12.27 -9.36 -0.34
C SER A 159 13.23 -10.50 0.04
N GLU A 160 13.34 -10.79 1.33
CA GLU A 160 14.23 -11.81 1.88
C GLU A 160 13.70 -13.23 1.66
N TYR A 161 14.27 -14.21 2.37
CA TYR A 161 13.92 -15.61 2.24
C TYR A 161 12.46 -15.83 2.69
N ILE A 162 11.60 -16.26 1.76
CA ILE A 162 10.14 -16.39 1.99
C ILE A 162 9.79 -17.21 3.24
N HIS A 163 10.62 -18.18 3.63
CA HIS A 163 10.42 -19.02 4.80
C HIS A 163 10.52 -18.28 6.14
N GLU A 164 11.25 -17.17 6.19
CA GLU A 164 11.40 -16.30 7.36
C GLU A 164 10.19 -15.37 7.53
N ILE A 165 9.44 -15.10 6.46
CA ILE A 165 8.36 -14.12 6.45
C ILE A 165 6.96 -14.70 6.25
N LYS A 166 6.83 -15.92 5.72
CA LYS A 166 5.54 -16.45 5.25
C LYS A 166 4.49 -16.63 6.34
N ASN A 167 4.89 -16.72 7.60
CA ASN A 167 4.01 -16.90 8.76
C ASN A 167 3.79 -15.60 9.55
N ILE A 168 4.31 -14.48 9.05
CA ILE A 168 4.17 -13.17 9.71
C ILE A 168 2.78 -12.60 9.39
N PRO A 169 2.05 -12.07 10.40
CA PRO A 169 0.76 -11.40 10.17
C PRO A 169 0.90 -10.20 9.23
N VAL A 170 -0.02 -10.08 8.27
CA VAL A 170 -0.09 -8.99 7.30
C VAL A 170 -1.23 -8.07 7.65
N ILE A 171 -0.99 -6.77 7.51
CA ILE A 171 -1.92 -5.71 7.91
C ILE A 171 -1.95 -4.66 6.80
N ALA A 172 -3.15 -4.26 6.37
CA ALA A 172 -3.32 -3.11 5.50
C ALA A 172 -3.57 -1.87 6.37
N SER A 173 -2.72 -0.86 6.28
CA SER A 173 -2.85 0.37 7.06
C SER A 173 -4.14 1.11 6.71
N ASP A 174 -4.93 1.48 7.71
CA ASP A 174 -6.09 2.35 7.52
C ASP A 174 -5.71 3.84 7.43
N ARG A 175 -4.41 4.14 7.52
CA ARG A 175 -3.84 5.48 7.36
C ARG A 175 -2.93 5.59 6.16
N GLN A 176 -2.96 6.74 5.52
CA GLN A 176 -2.01 7.19 4.50
C GLN A 176 -1.42 8.53 4.89
N ILE A 177 -0.30 8.85 4.24
CA ILE A 177 0.40 10.11 4.47
C ILE A 177 0.63 10.80 3.14
N LEU A 178 0.31 12.08 3.09
CA LEU A 178 0.67 12.96 1.99
C LEU A 178 1.86 13.82 2.42
N ILE A 179 2.93 13.80 1.63
CA ILE A 179 4.16 14.54 1.87
C ILE A 179 4.28 15.64 0.82
N GLY A 180 4.54 16.86 1.26
CA GLY A 180 5.01 17.94 0.40
C GLY A 180 6.53 17.99 0.46
N TYR A 181 7.20 17.80 -0.68
CA TYR A 181 8.63 18.03 -0.75
C TYR A 181 8.89 19.51 -1.04
N ASP A 182 9.42 20.19 -0.04
CA ASP A 182 9.82 21.59 -0.16
C ASP A 182 11.16 21.66 -0.92
N ASP A 183 11.22 22.45 -1.98
CA ASP A 183 12.46 22.73 -2.71
C ASP A 183 12.63 24.25 -2.83
N ASN A 184 13.82 24.72 -2.44
CA ASN A 184 14.31 26.10 -2.54
C ASN A 184 13.24 27.21 -2.35
N ASN A 185 12.73 27.35 -1.13
CA ASN A 185 11.81 28.43 -0.69
C ASN A 185 10.36 28.35 -1.19
N THR A 186 9.90 27.20 -1.71
CA THR A 186 8.47 27.00 -2.00
C THR A 186 7.89 25.92 -1.11
N ASP A 187 7.32 26.35 0.02
CA ASP A 187 6.56 25.48 0.90
C ASP A 187 5.30 25.00 0.18
N ILE A 188 5.24 23.71 -0.16
CA ILE A 188 4.03 23.12 -0.78
C ILE A 188 2.93 23.02 0.27
N LEU A 189 3.30 22.65 1.50
CA LEU A 189 2.41 22.55 2.64
C LEU A 189 2.67 23.70 3.60
N ASN A 190 1.62 24.44 3.92
CA ASN A 190 1.66 25.56 4.86
C ASN A 190 1.51 25.03 6.30
N ASP A 191 2.59 25.06 7.07
CA ASP A 191 2.66 24.61 8.47
C ASP A 191 1.66 25.31 9.41
N LYS A 192 1.16 26.49 9.03
CA LYS A 192 0.14 27.23 9.80
C LYS A 192 -1.27 26.67 9.64
N CYS A 193 -1.52 25.82 8.65
CA CYS A 193 -2.84 25.23 8.45
C CYS A 193 -3.03 24.04 9.40
N PHE A 194 -4.23 23.95 9.99
CA PHE A 194 -4.59 22.84 10.86
C PHE A 194 -4.48 21.48 10.14
N GLY A 195 -3.93 20.47 10.82
CA GLY A 195 -3.76 19.12 10.28
C GLY A 195 -2.48 18.90 9.45
N ILE A 196 -1.64 19.93 9.30
CA ILE A 196 -0.27 19.78 8.77
C ILE A 196 0.69 19.55 9.94
N TYR A 197 1.46 18.49 9.83
CA TYR A 197 2.52 18.14 10.78
C TYR A 197 3.88 18.48 10.16
N ASP A 198 4.79 18.97 10.99
CA ASP A 198 6.18 19.27 10.62
C ASP A 198 7.13 18.40 11.44
N ASN A 199 7.96 17.62 10.75
CA ASN A 199 9.04 16.85 11.36
C ASN A 199 10.41 17.29 10.81
N ARG A 200 10.81 18.53 11.14
CA ARG A 200 12.10 19.21 10.86
C ARG A 200 12.40 19.46 9.38
N ASN A 201 12.33 18.41 8.56
CA ASN A 201 12.69 18.44 7.14
C ASN A 201 11.51 18.06 6.23
N ILE A 202 10.40 17.60 6.80
CA ILE A 202 9.27 17.07 6.04
C ILE A 202 7.96 17.57 6.65
N LYS A 203 7.17 18.24 5.83
CA LYS A 203 5.78 18.58 6.15
C LYS A 203 4.85 17.53 5.55
N TYR A 204 3.83 17.14 6.31
CA TYR A 204 2.93 16.07 5.88
C TYR A 204 1.52 16.21 6.46
N ILE A 205 0.57 15.55 5.79
CA ILE A 205 -0.83 15.41 6.20
C ILE A 205 -1.11 13.93 6.39
N GLN A 206 -1.78 13.58 7.49
CA GLN A 206 -2.29 12.23 7.70
C GLN A 206 -3.76 12.15 7.31
N GLY A 207 -4.16 11.03 6.71
CA GLY A 207 -5.55 10.79 6.35
C GLY A 207 -5.89 9.31 6.41
N THR A 208 -7.17 9.00 6.35
CA THR A 208 -7.65 7.61 6.25
C THR A 208 -7.46 7.08 4.83
N THR A 209 -7.30 5.78 4.71
CA THR A 209 -7.10 5.12 3.42
C THR A 209 -7.71 3.74 3.37
N SER A 210 -7.85 3.22 2.15
CA SER A 210 -8.17 1.83 1.87
C SER A 210 -7.48 1.39 0.59
N PHE A 211 -7.19 0.10 0.48
CA PHE A 211 -6.52 -0.47 -0.69
C PHE A 211 -7.51 -1.22 -1.56
N ALA A 212 -7.42 -0.99 -2.87
CA ALA A 212 -8.00 -1.89 -3.85
C ALA A 212 -7.18 -3.18 -3.95
N PHE A 213 -7.77 -4.23 -4.51
CA PHE A 213 -7.08 -5.52 -4.65
C PHE A 213 -5.82 -5.42 -5.49
N TYR A 214 -5.85 -4.69 -6.61
CA TYR A 214 -4.66 -4.53 -7.45
C TYR A 214 -3.51 -3.84 -6.69
N GLU A 215 -3.80 -2.77 -5.94
CA GLU A 215 -2.79 -2.05 -5.14
C GLU A 215 -2.19 -2.95 -4.06
N LEU A 216 -3.02 -3.79 -3.42
CA LEU A 216 -2.56 -4.73 -2.42
C LEU A 216 -1.59 -5.76 -3.02
N MET A 217 -1.92 -6.27 -4.20
CA MET A 217 -1.08 -7.25 -4.89
C MET A 217 0.24 -6.62 -5.36
N GLU A 218 0.20 -5.45 -6.01
CA GLU A 218 1.41 -4.72 -6.42
C GLU A 218 2.32 -4.41 -5.22
N ALA A 219 1.74 -3.93 -4.12
CA ALA A 219 2.51 -3.61 -2.91
C ALA A 219 3.21 -4.83 -2.31
N ILE A 220 2.58 -6.01 -2.32
CA ILE A 220 3.19 -7.25 -1.81
C ILE A 220 4.23 -7.79 -2.79
N PHE A 221 3.89 -7.86 -4.08
CA PHE A 221 4.68 -8.59 -5.06
C PHE A 221 5.78 -7.75 -5.70
N ASN A 222 5.44 -6.56 -6.18
CA ASN A 222 6.36 -5.71 -6.93
C ASN A 222 7.21 -4.85 -5.99
N ASP A 223 6.56 -4.18 -5.03
CA ASP A 223 7.24 -3.25 -4.12
C ASP A 223 7.74 -3.91 -2.82
N GLY A 224 7.21 -5.09 -2.49
CA GLY A 224 7.56 -5.85 -1.29
C GLY A 224 8.58 -6.96 -1.56
N LEU A 225 8.13 -8.04 -2.20
CA LEU A 225 8.97 -9.20 -2.51
C LEU A 225 10.00 -8.90 -3.59
N PHE A 226 9.64 -8.05 -4.57
CA PHE A 226 10.48 -7.52 -5.64
C PHE A 226 10.98 -8.54 -6.67
N TYR A 227 11.40 -9.74 -6.23
CA TYR A 227 11.94 -10.77 -7.11
C TYR A 227 10.84 -11.58 -7.79
N ASN A 228 11.08 -11.88 -9.07
CA ASN A 228 10.15 -12.66 -9.89
C ASN A 228 9.91 -14.09 -9.42
N SER A 229 10.83 -14.69 -8.65
CA SER A 229 10.70 -16.06 -8.11
C SER A 229 11.49 -16.20 -6.80
N PRO A 230 11.13 -17.15 -5.92
CA PRO A 230 11.90 -17.39 -4.70
C PRO A 230 13.33 -17.87 -4.98
N GLN A 231 13.57 -18.57 -6.10
CA GLN A 231 14.92 -19.00 -6.51
C GLN A 231 15.79 -17.81 -6.88
N THR A 232 15.24 -16.84 -7.61
CA THR A 232 15.94 -15.59 -7.95
C THR A 232 16.28 -14.79 -6.69
N ALA A 233 15.34 -14.71 -5.73
CA ALA A 233 15.56 -14.06 -4.45
C ALA A 233 16.73 -14.71 -3.70
N CYS A 234 16.71 -16.04 -3.56
CA CYS A 234 17.75 -16.81 -2.88
C CYS A 234 19.13 -16.60 -3.50
N HIS A 235 19.23 -16.72 -4.83
CA HIS A 235 20.48 -16.51 -5.54
C HIS A 235 21.01 -15.07 -5.38
N SER A 236 20.14 -14.07 -5.46
CA SER A 236 20.52 -12.67 -5.30
C SER A 236 21.00 -12.38 -3.87
N LEU A 237 20.34 -12.96 -2.86
CA LEU A 237 20.76 -12.86 -1.46
C LEU A 237 22.13 -13.50 -1.22
N GLU A 238 22.39 -14.67 -1.80
CA GLU A 238 23.71 -15.31 -1.74
C GLU A 238 24.79 -14.40 -2.34
N MET A 239 24.54 -13.81 -3.51
CA MET A 239 25.47 -12.87 -4.13
C MET A 239 25.70 -11.62 -3.28
N ILE A 240 24.65 -11.05 -2.67
CA ILE A 240 24.78 -9.89 -1.78
C ILE A 240 25.63 -10.26 -0.55
N LYS A 241 25.40 -11.43 0.05
CA LYS A 241 26.19 -11.94 1.18
C LYS A 241 27.66 -12.13 0.78
N GLU A 242 27.94 -12.71 -0.36
CA GLU A 242 29.31 -12.86 -0.89
C GLU A 242 29.98 -11.48 -1.08
N MET A 243 29.28 -10.50 -1.65
CA MET A 243 29.79 -9.14 -1.83
C MET A 243 30.05 -8.45 -0.49
N LEU A 244 29.16 -8.60 0.49
CA LEU A 244 29.35 -8.07 1.84
C LEU A 244 30.59 -8.65 2.49
N GLU A 245 30.80 -9.97 2.40
CA GLU A 245 32.03 -10.58 2.93
C GLU A 245 33.30 -10.09 2.22
N ILE A 246 33.23 -9.79 0.91
CA ILE A 246 34.35 -9.20 0.17
C ILE A 246 34.61 -7.76 0.64
N ILE A 247 33.56 -6.97 0.85
CA ILE A 247 33.65 -5.59 1.37
C ILE A 247 34.21 -5.59 2.78
N ASP A 248 33.74 -6.47 3.67
CA ASP A 248 34.24 -6.58 5.05
C ASP A 248 35.71 -7.03 5.07
N ARG A 249 36.10 -7.94 4.18
CA ARG A 249 37.52 -8.32 3.99
C ARG A 249 38.35 -7.18 3.40
N GLY A 250 37.77 -6.30 2.59
CA GLY A 250 38.43 -5.13 1.99
C GLY A 250 38.54 -3.92 2.93
N ASN A 251 37.54 -3.70 3.79
CA ASN A 251 37.46 -2.59 4.74
C ASN A 251 38.41 -2.74 5.93
N MET A 252 38.95 -3.94 6.18
CA MET A 252 40.07 -4.15 7.11
C MET A 252 41.37 -3.42 6.70
N ASN A 253 41.41 -2.74 5.54
CA ASN A 253 42.57 -1.98 5.06
C ASN A 253 42.37 -0.46 4.93
N HIS A 254 41.20 0.11 5.26
CA HIS A 254 40.99 1.56 5.20
C HIS A 254 40.05 2.10 6.28
N GLU A 255 40.50 2.08 7.54
CA GLU A 255 40.05 3.06 8.51
C GLU A 255 40.95 4.30 8.43
N LYS A 256 40.45 5.37 7.80
CA LYS A 256 40.70 6.74 8.27
C LYS A 256 39.78 7.76 7.60
N ASP A 257 39.26 8.60 8.50
CA ASP A 257 38.76 9.95 8.31
C ASP A 257 37.35 10.11 7.72
N ASN A 258 36.39 10.36 8.62
CA ASN A 258 35.32 11.34 8.36
C ASN A 258 35.02 12.12 9.65
N LYS A 259 35.30 13.43 9.60
CA LYS A 259 34.96 14.42 10.63
C LYS A 259 33.64 15.08 10.27
N GLU A 260 32.84 15.30 11.33
CA GLU A 260 31.54 15.96 11.38
C GLU A 260 31.51 17.33 10.69
N CYS A 261 30.36 17.68 10.10
CA CYS A 261 30.02 19.03 9.72
C CYS A 261 28.63 19.37 10.29
N ILE A 262 28.56 20.38 11.17
CA ILE A 262 27.35 20.91 11.80
C ILE A 262 26.95 22.19 11.05
N LEU A 263 25.70 22.31 10.61
CA LEU A 263 25.12 23.55 10.06
C LEU A 263 24.30 24.27 11.14
N GLN A 264 24.46 25.60 11.19
CA GLN A 264 23.70 26.52 12.05
C GLN A 264 22.43 26.99 11.32
N GLN A 265 21.29 27.03 12.04
CA GLN A 265 20.03 27.64 11.59
C GLN A 265 19.89 29.05 12.19
N GLU A 266 19.39 30.00 11.40
CA GLU A 266 18.80 31.27 11.88
C GLU A 266 17.31 31.33 11.51
N ASN A 267 16.49 31.58 12.53
CA ASN A 267 15.04 31.76 12.46
C ASN A 267 14.67 33.17 11.99
N ASN A 268 13.62 33.30 11.16
CA ASN A 268 12.87 34.56 11.07
C ASN A 268 11.37 34.29 10.89
N SER A 269 10.59 34.60 11.92
CA SER A 269 9.13 34.51 11.97
C SER A 269 8.47 35.81 11.50
N GLY A 270 7.69 35.75 10.42
CA GLY A 270 6.81 36.83 9.94
C GLY A 270 5.32 36.52 10.14
N ASN A 271 4.63 37.41 10.86
CA ASN A 271 3.20 37.40 11.19
C ASN A 271 2.37 38.09 10.10
N ILE A 272 1.33 37.47 9.52
CA ILE A 272 0.15 38.17 8.93
C ILE A 272 -1.11 37.26 8.99
N ASN A 273 -2.23 37.88 9.38
CA ASN A 273 -3.59 37.33 9.58
C ASN A 273 -4.31 36.91 8.29
N GLY A 274 -4.97 35.75 8.31
CA GLY A 274 -5.94 35.30 7.29
C GLY A 274 -7.38 35.52 7.75
N GLY A 275 -8.20 36.15 6.91
CA GLY A 275 -9.64 36.28 7.11
C GLY A 275 -10.40 35.17 6.38
N ASN A 276 -11.13 34.34 7.12
CA ASN A 276 -12.10 33.39 6.57
C ASN A 276 -13.42 34.10 6.26
N ASN A 277 -13.96 33.86 5.06
CA ASN A 277 -15.37 34.09 4.76
C ASN A 277 -15.99 32.75 4.39
N ASP A 278 -16.50 32.05 5.38
CA ASP A 278 -17.37 30.88 5.19
C ASP A 278 -18.72 31.38 4.68
N ARG A 279 -19.04 31.07 3.42
CA ARG A 279 -20.42 31.14 2.92
C ARG A 279 -21.00 29.74 3.01
N GLU A 280 -22.04 29.58 3.83
CA GLU A 280 -22.82 28.34 3.89
C GLU A 280 -23.39 28.00 2.50
N LEU A 281 -23.05 26.79 2.04
CA LEU A 281 -23.60 26.19 0.82
C LEU A 281 -25.03 25.74 1.10
N ASN A 282 -26.02 26.41 0.52
CA ASN A 282 -27.39 25.91 0.44
C ASN A 282 -27.52 25.01 -0.80
N VAL A 283 -27.89 23.74 -0.59
CA VAL A 283 -28.18 22.77 -1.64
C VAL A 283 -29.66 22.40 -1.57
N GLU A 284 -30.42 22.68 -2.63
CA GLU A 284 -31.82 22.28 -2.77
C GLU A 284 -31.91 21.01 -3.63
N PHE A 285 -32.69 20.01 -3.19
CA PHE A 285 -32.92 18.76 -3.91
C PHE A 285 -34.35 18.72 -4.44
N TYR A 286 -34.52 18.24 -5.69
CA TYR A 286 -35.83 18.04 -6.29
C TYR A 286 -36.44 16.70 -5.84
N ASP A 287 -37.78 16.62 -5.80
CA ASP A 287 -38.48 15.35 -5.63
C ASP A 287 -38.05 14.36 -6.73
N GLY A 288 -37.65 13.16 -6.33
CA GLY A 288 -37.15 12.11 -7.22
C GLY A 288 -35.69 12.25 -7.65
N ALA A 289 -34.94 13.23 -7.14
CA ALA A 289 -33.50 13.41 -7.46
C ALA A 289 -32.64 12.18 -7.12
N PHE A 290 -33.13 11.32 -6.22
CA PHE A 290 -32.45 10.10 -5.78
C PHE A 290 -33.13 8.80 -6.25
N ASP A 291 -34.23 8.86 -7.00
CA ASP A 291 -34.94 7.65 -7.44
C ASP A 291 -34.03 6.68 -8.23
N PRO A 292 -33.15 7.14 -9.14
CA PRO A 292 -32.21 6.25 -9.82
C PRO A 292 -31.19 5.61 -8.86
N LEU A 293 -30.79 6.33 -7.80
CA LEU A 293 -29.89 5.79 -6.77
C LEU A 293 -30.61 4.72 -5.95
N ILE A 294 -31.87 4.95 -5.58
CA ILE A 294 -32.69 4.00 -4.84
C ILE A 294 -32.90 2.72 -5.67
N GLU A 295 -33.27 2.86 -6.94
CA GLU A 295 -33.45 1.73 -7.87
C GLU A 295 -32.15 0.93 -8.05
N HIS A 296 -31.01 1.62 -8.15
CA HIS A 296 -29.70 0.98 -8.20
C HIS A 296 -29.41 0.15 -6.95
N ILE A 297 -29.64 0.72 -5.75
CA ILE A 297 -29.44 0.05 -4.46
C ILE A 297 -30.33 -1.18 -4.33
N GLU A 298 -31.59 -1.09 -4.74
CA GLU A 298 -32.53 -2.22 -4.70
C GLU A 298 -32.08 -3.35 -5.63
N THR A 299 -31.69 -3.00 -6.86
CA THR A 299 -31.18 -3.96 -7.85
C THR A 299 -29.90 -4.66 -7.35
N GLU A 300 -28.94 -3.92 -6.79
CA GLU A 300 -27.71 -4.49 -6.23
C GLU A 300 -28.00 -5.42 -5.05
N ARG A 301 -29.00 -5.09 -4.21
CA ARG A 301 -29.43 -5.93 -3.08
C ARG A 301 -30.09 -7.22 -3.55
N GLU A 302 -30.96 -7.16 -4.56
CA GLU A 302 -31.58 -8.34 -5.16
C GLU A 302 -30.53 -9.25 -5.81
N TYR A 303 -29.62 -8.65 -6.58
CA TYR A 303 -28.51 -9.37 -7.19
C TYR A 303 -27.62 -10.02 -6.13
N TRP A 304 -27.34 -9.34 -5.02
CA TRP A 304 -26.57 -9.90 -3.91
C TRP A 304 -27.26 -11.11 -3.26
N ASN A 305 -28.57 -11.02 -3.04
CA ASN A 305 -29.35 -12.15 -2.53
C ASN A 305 -29.30 -13.35 -3.46
N TYR A 306 -29.36 -13.11 -4.77
CA TYR A 306 -29.19 -14.16 -5.77
C TYR A 306 -27.80 -14.82 -5.70
N ILE A 307 -26.71 -14.04 -5.60
CA ILE A 307 -25.35 -14.57 -5.44
C ILE A 307 -25.22 -15.43 -4.18
N LYS A 308 -25.75 -14.96 -3.04
CA LYS A 308 -25.74 -15.72 -1.78
C LYS A 308 -26.43 -17.07 -1.93
N LEU A 309 -27.61 -17.10 -2.55
CA LEU A 309 -28.37 -18.33 -2.77
C LEU A 309 -27.60 -19.33 -3.64
N LEU A 310 -26.98 -18.85 -4.72
CA LEU A 310 -26.15 -19.70 -5.59
C LEU A 310 -24.96 -20.28 -4.84
N CYS A 311 -24.21 -19.45 -4.10
CA CYS A 311 -23.05 -19.90 -3.35
C CYS A 311 -23.42 -20.87 -2.22
N HIS A 312 -24.56 -20.65 -1.56
CA HIS A 312 -25.04 -21.55 -0.51
C HIS A 312 -25.53 -22.90 -1.07
N SER A 313 -26.13 -22.89 -2.26
CA SER A 313 -26.74 -24.09 -2.85
C SER A 313 -25.75 -24.96 -3.63
N TYR A 314 -24.73 -24.35 -4.24
CA TYR A 314 -23.84 -25.01 -5.19
C TYR A 314 -22.35 -24.79 -4.93
N GLY A 315 -21.98 -23.95 -3.96
CA GLY A 315 -20.59 -23.72 -3.59
C GLY A 315 -20.01 -24.84 -2.74
N HIS A 316 -18.78 -25.23 -3.02
CA HIS A 316 -18.04 -26.23 -2.23
C HIS A 316 -17.26 -25.61 -1.07
N LEU A 317 -17.12 -24.28 -1.04
CA LEU A 317 -16.39 -23.54 -0.02
C LEU A 317 -17.35 -22.92 1.02
N PRO A 318 -16.94 -22.83 2.29
CA PRO A 318 -17.78 -22.32 3.36
C PRO A 318 -18.02 -20.81 3.24
N VAL A 319 -19.30 -20.43 3.19
CA VAL A 319 -19.77 -19.07 3.40
C VAL A 319 -19.53 -18.65 4.85
N ARG A 320 -19.13 -17.40 5.07
CA ARG A 320 -18.88 -16.86 6.40
C ARG A 320 -20.02 -15.94 6.83
N ILE A 321 -20.54 -16.16 8.04
CA ILE A 321 -21.62 -15.38 8.65
C ILE A 321 -21.07 -14.68 9.89
N GLY A 322 -21.43 -13.42 10.07
CA GLY A 322 -21.07 -12.61 11.23
C GLY A 322 -19.86 -11.70 11.01
N THR A 323 -19.41 -11.08 12.09
CA THR A 323 -18.35 -10.06 12.04
C THR A 323 -17.00 -10.68 11.72
N ILE A 324 -16.32 -10.11 10.72
CA ILE A 324 -14.92 -10.40 10.42
C ILE A 324 -14.09 -9.25 10.98
N ASN A 325 -13.17 -9.56 11.89
CA ASN A 325 -12.34 -8.57 12.55
C ASN A 325 -11.18 -8.19 11.64
N GLU A 326 -11.10 -6.93 11.26
CA GLU A 326 -10.00 -6.39 10.47
C GLU A 326 -8.70 -6.39 11.29
N ALA A 327 -7.59 -6.71 10.61
CA ALA A 327 -6.26 -6.56 11.16
C ALA A 327 -5.97 -5.05 11.34
N LYS A 328 -5.53 -4.66 12.54
CA LYS A 328 -5.15 -3.28 12.85
C LYS A 328 -3.67 -3.19 13.12
N VAL A 329 -3.04 -2.11 12.66
CA VAL A 329 -1.62 -1.86 12.88
C VAL A 329 -1.36 -1.78 14.39
N PRO A 330 -0.36 -2.49 14.95
CA PRO A 330 -0.08 -2.45 16.37
C PRO A 330 0.47 -1.09 16.84
N GLU A 331 1.25 -0.44 15.98
CA GLU A 331 1.94 0.83 16.23
C GLU A 331 1.99 1.65 14.94
N TYR A 332 1.51 2.90 14.99
CA TYR A 332 1.60 3.79 13.83
C TYR A 332 3.02 4.35 13.69
N ARG A 333 3.56 4.33 12.48
CA ARG A 333 4.92 4.78 12.19
C ARG A 333 4.98 5.71 10.99
N PHE A 334 5.88 6.68 11.07
CA PHE A 334 6.24 7.57 9.96
C PHE A 334 7.70 8.00 10.07
N TYR A 335 8.47 7.85 8.98
CA TYR A 335 9.90 8.24 8.92
C TYR A 335 10.67 7.92 10.20
N ASN A 336 10.67 6.64 10.57
CA ASN A 336 11.37 6.13 11.74
C ASN A 336 10.95 6.77 13.07
N ASN A 337 9.71 7.25 13.16
CA ASN A 337 9.10 7.72 14.40
C ASN A 337 7.81 6.96 14.65
N ILE A 338 7.67 6.45 15.87
CA ILE A 338 6.41 5.90 16.37
C ILE A 338 5.54 7.09 16.75
N ILE A 339 4.34 7.13 16.20
CA ILE A 339 3.37 8.20 16.42
C ILE A 339 2.35 7.68 17.43
N ASP A 340 2.13 8.46 18.48
CA ASP A 340 1.06 8.17 19.44
C ASP A 340 -0.30 8.31 18.75
N ASP A 341 -1.20 7.39 19.07
CA ASP A 341 -2.55 7.35 18.50
C ASP A 341 -3.39 8.49 19.11
N GLU A 342 -3.18 9.72 18.65
CA GLU A 342 -4.09 10.82 18.94
C GLU A 342 -5.33 10.66 18.05
N SER A 343 -6.33 10.01 18.64
CA SER A 343 -7.66 9.73 18.10
C SER A 343 -8.42 10.98 17.66
#